data_AF-A0A4Y2GEP7-F1
#
_entry.id   AF-A0A4Y2GEP7-F1
#
_cell.length_a   1.000
_cell.length_b   1.000
_cell.length_c   1.000
_cell.angle_alpha   90.00
_cell.angle_beta   90.00
_cell.angle_gamma   90.00
#
_symmetry.space_group_name_H-M   'P 1'
#
loop_
_entity.id
_entity.type
_entity.pdbx_description
1 polymer ?
#
loop_
_entity_poly.entity_id
_entity_poly.type
_entity_poly.pdbx_seq_one_letter_code
_entity_poly.pdbx_strand_id
1 'polypeptide(L)'
;MSVDCAFRGRKLIHFKNIVDRTVEICKEKNLHITAVIVVQHQMNLLSTKNALSRANGSQKNTVDGYDIDVSWNPDLNFWWHEEMAKVSDVCDPVWVDAEHTLFTLYTRYD
;
A
#
# COMPACT_ATOMS: atom_id res chain seq x y z
N MET A 1 1.71 4.92 -4.60
CA MET A 1 0.76 3.79 -4.57
C MET A 1 1.54 2.52 -4.25
N SER A 2 1.01 1.65 -3.39
CA SER A 2 1.61 0.38 -2.96
C SER A 2 0.56 -0.72 -2.92
N VAL A 3 1.00 -1.95 -2.61
CA VAL A 3 0.13 -3.06 -2.21
C VAL A 3 0.29 -3.36 -0.72
N ASP A 4 -0.66 -4.10 -0.15
CA ASP A 4 -0.59 -4.66 1.20
C ASP A 4 0.60 -5.64 1.32
N CYS A 5 0.56 -6.75 0.60
CA CYS A 5 1.62 -7.73 0.50
C CYS A 5 1.50 -8.54 -0.80
N ALA A 6 2.60 -9.18 -1.23
CA ALA A 6 2.57 -10.07 -2.38
C ALA A 6 3.59 -11.21 -2.25
N PHE A 7 3.31 -12.32 -2.91
CA PHE A 7 4.23 -13.44 -3.00
C PHE A 7 5.17 -13.30 -4.19
N ARG A 8 6.46 -13.53 -3.95
CA ARG A 8 7.46 -13.75 -4.99
C ARG A 8 7.99 -15.18 -4.84
N GLY A 9 7.51 -16.09 -5.70
CA GLY A 9 7.70 -17.52 -5.50
C GLY A 9 7.04 -17.97 -4.20
N ARG A 10 7.80 -18.58 -3.29
CA ARG A 10 7.30 -19.03 -1.96
C ARG A 10 7.49 -18.01 -0.84
N LYS A 11 8.06 -16.83 -1.15
CA LYS A 11 8.36 -15.80 -0.14
C LYS A 11 7.28 -14.74 -0.15
N LEU A 12 6.64 -14.51 1.00
CA LEU A 12 5.80 -13.34 1.22
C LEU A 12 6.66 -12.08 1.37
N ILE A 13 6.25 -11.00 0.72
CA ILE A 13 6.85 -9.68 0.83
C ILE A 13 5.79 -8.73 1.41
N HIS A 14 6.11 -8.14 2.56
CA HIS A 14 5.26 -7.17 3.26
C HIS A 14 5.53 -5.75 2.74
N PHE A 15 4.96 -5.42 1.59
CA PHE A 15 5.17 -4.13 0.95
C PHE A 15 4.75 -2.97 1.83
N LYS A 16 3.61 -3.09 2.52
CA LYS A 16 3.12 -2.03 3.40
C LYS A 16 4.09 -1.68 4.54
N ASN A 17 4.70 -2.69 5.16
CA ASN A 17 5.67 -2.47 6.25
C ASN A 17 6.93 -1.74 5.73
N ILE A 18 7.37 -2.05 4.50
CA ILE A 18 8.48 -1.35 3.85
C ILE A 18 8.11 0.10 3.56
N VAL A 19 6.87 0.35 3.09
CA VAL A 19 6.37 1.70 2.81
C VAL A 19 6.25 2.53 4.09
N ASP A 20 5.72 1.97 5.18
CA ASP A 20 5.60 2.67 6.46
C ASP A 20 6.96 3.11 6.98
N ARG A 21 7.95 2.22 6.93
CA ARG A 21 9.32 2.58 7.29
C ARG A 21 9.89 3.67 6.39
N THR A 22 9.56 3.65 5.11
CA THR A 22 9.99 4.70 4.16
C THR A 22 9.35 6.05 4.48
N VAL A 23 8.06 6.06 4.85
CA VAL A 23 7.35 7.28 5.29
C VAL A 23 8.02 7.89 6.52
N GLU A 24 8.41 7.08 7.50
CA GLU A 24 9.15 7.55 8.69
C GLU A 24 10.47 8.24 8.28
N ILE A 25 11.25 7.60 7.41
CA ILE A 25 12.51 8.17 6.90
C ILE A 25 12.27 9.46 6.12
N CYS A 26 11.21 9.52 5.31
CA CYS A 26 10.83 10.76 4.62
C CYS A 26 10.50 11.88 5.61
N LYS A 27 9.74 11.58 6.67
CA LYS A 27 9.41 12.53 7.73
C LYS A 27 10.66 13.05 8.44
N GLU A 28 11.62 12.18 8.76
CA GLU A 28 12.92 12.57 9.35
C GLU A 28 13.72 13.52 8.43
N LYS A 29 13.58 13.35 7.11
CA LYS A 29 14.19 14.23 6.10
C LYS A 29 13.35 15.47 5.75
N ASN A 30 12.33 15.76 6.55
CA ASN A 30 11.39 16.88 6.31
C ASN A 30 10.70 16.81 4.94
N LEU A 31 10.50 15.59 4.42
CA LEU A 31 9.70 15.30 3.23
C LEU A 31 8.32 14.82 3.67
N HIS A 32 7.31 15.60 3.37
CA HIS A 32 5.94 15.31 3.79
C HIS A 32 5.22 14.48 2.73
N ILE A 33 4.93 13.22 3.04
CA ILE A 33 4.02 12.38 2.28
C ILE A 33 2.61 12.60 2.83
N THR A 34 1.67 12.98 1.95
CA THR A 34 0.30 13.33 2.33
C THR A 34 -0.67 12.15 2.22
N ALA A 35 -0.42 11.22 1.31
CA ALA A 35 -1.28 10.08 1.09
C ALA A 35 -0.49 8.87 0.56
N VAL A 36 -0.88 7.70 1.03
CA VAL A 36 -0.43 6.40 0.53
C VAL A 36 -1.67 5.61 0.12
N ILE A 37 -1.87 5.46 -1.18
CA ILE A 37 -2.93 4.61 -1.71
C ILE A 37 -2.44 3.16 -1.75
N VAL A 38 -3.16 2.27 -1.07
CA VAL A 38 -2.83 0.85 -0.91
C VAL A 38 -3.84 -0.01 -1.66
N VAL A 39 -3.35 -0.88 -2.52
CA VAL A 39 -4.16 -1.91 -3.18
C VAL A 39 -4.20 -3.15 -2.30
N GLN A 40 -5.40 -3.63 -1.99
CA GLN A 40 -5.61 -4.88 -1.27
C GLN A 40 -5.42 -6.06 -2.21
N HIS A 41 -4.20 -6.58 -2.31
CA HIS A 41 -3.83 -7.63 -3.25
C HIS A 41 -3.98 -9.02 -2.63
N GLN A 42 -3.37 -9.25 -1.47
CA GLN A 42 -3.27 -10.60 -0.90
C GLN A 42 -4.18 -10.80 0.33
N MET A 43 -4.58 -9.74 1.03
CA MET A 43 -5.53 -9.84 2.13
C MET A 43 -6.95 -10.27 1.69
N ASN A 44 -7.28 -10.20 0.40
CA ASN A 44 -8.55 -10.74 -0.10
C ASN A 44 -8.47 -12.25 -0.42
N LEU A 45 -7.26 -12.76 -0.73
CA LEU A 45 -7.02 -14.17 -1.08
C LEU A 45 -6.74 -15.04 0.14
N LEU A 46 -5.99 -14.49 1.10
CA LEU A 46 -5.88 -15.03 2.44
C LEU A 46 -7.21 -14.69 3.12
N SER A 47 -8.00 -15.68 3.50
CA SER A 47 -9.35 -15.59 4.11
C SER A 47 -9.40 -14.79 5.45
N THR A 48 -8.91 -13.55 5.45
CA THR A 48 -8.63 -12.71 6.62
C THR A 48 -9.84 -11.90 7.06
N LYS A 49 -10.89 -11.81 6.25
CA LYS A 49 -12.16 -11.20 6.65
C LYS A 49 -12.76 -11.88 7.89
N ASN A 50 -12.53 -13.17 8.11
CA ASN A 50 -13.00 -13.91 9.29
C ASN A 50 -12.01 -13.90 10.48
N ALA A 51 -10.73 -13.57 10.25
CA ALA A 51 -9.70 -13.53 11.30
C ALA A 51 -9.67 -12.15 11.99
N LEU A 52 -9.82 -11.07 11.24
CA LEU A 52 -9.84 -9.69 11.76
C LEU A 52 -11.13 -9.37 12.55
N SER A 53 -12.24 -10.06 12.28
CA SER A 53 -13.52 -9.86 12.98
C SER A 53 -13.60 -10.56 14.36
N ARG A 54 -12.56 -11.30 14.77
CA ARG A 54 -12.54 -12.08 16.02
C ARG A 54 -11.52 -11.64 17.06
N ALA A 55 -10.72 -10.60 16.79
CA ALA A 55 -9.62 -10.22 17.66
C ALA A 55 -10.01 -9.18 18.73
N ASN A 56 -10.82 -9.58 19.70
CA ASN A 56 -10.66 -9.09 21.07
C ASN A 56 -9.58 -9.96 21.73
N GLY A 57 -8.30 -9.68 21.44
CA GLY A 57 -7.19 -10.37 22.10
C GLY A 57 -5.93 -10.46 21.24
N SER A 58 -4.81 -10.20 21.89
CA SER A 58 -3.43 -10.13 21.39
C SER A 58 -2.90 -11.45 20.79
N GLN A 59 -3.48 -11.93 19.68
CA GLN A 59 -2.91 -13.04 18.91
C GLN A 59 -2.34 -12.53 17.59
N LYS A 60 -1.09 -12.91 17.29
CA LYS A 60 -0.45 -12.62 16.00
C LYS A 60 -1.35 -13.12 14.88
N ASN A 61 -1.72 -12.23 13.96
CA ASN A 61 -2.50 -12.58 12.79
C ASN A 61 -1.59 -13.35 11.83
N THR A 62 -1.65 -14.68 11.87
CA THR A 62 -0.94 -15.54 10.92
C THR A 62 -1.94 -16.26 10.00
N VAL A 63 -1.65 -16.30 8.70
CA VAL A 63 -2.40 -17.11 7.72
C VAL A 63 -1.41 -17.98 6.97
N ASP A 64 -1.66 -19.29 6.96
CA ASP A 64 -0.80 -20.29 6.30
C ASP A 64 0.69 -20.18 6.70
N GLY A 65 0.94 -19.83 7.97
CA GLY A 65 2.29 -19.67 8.53
C GLY A 65 2.95 -18.32 8.26
N TYR A 66 2.27 -17.41 7.55
CA TYR A 66 2.75 -16.06 7.30
C TYR A 66 2.10 -15.06 8.25
N ASP A 67 2.91 -14.24 8.91
CA ASP A 67 2.42 -13.05 9.60
C ASP A 67 1.75 -12.14 8.57
N ILE A 68 0.65 -11.51 8.94
CA ILE A 68 -0.07 -10.54 8.10
C ILE A 68 -0.35 -9.25 8.87
N ASP A 69 0.36 -9.03 9.97
CA ASP A 69 0.27 -7.78 10.71
C ASP A 69 0.72 -6.61 9.83
N VAL A 70 -0.22 -5.71 9.58
CA VAL A 70 -0.04 -4.52 8.76
C VAL A 70 -0.49 -3.35 9.61
N SER A 71 0.47 -2.52 9.99
CA SER A 71 0.18 -1.26 10.67
C SER A 71 -0.63 -0.36 9.74
N TRP A 72 -1.71 0.21 10.26
CA TRP A 72 -2.60 1.09 9.49
C TRP A 72 -2.73 2.44 10.17
N ASN A 73 -2.20 3.48 9.53
CA ASN A 73 -2.45 4.87 9.88
C ASN A 73 -3.62 5.42 9.02
N PRO A 74 -4.81 5.69 9.59
CA PRO A 74 -5.98 6.14 8.84
C PRO A 74 -5.85 7.58 8.29
N ASP A 75 -4.93 8.39 8.82
CA ASP A 75 -4.71 9.76 8.34
C ASP A 75 -3.85 9.81 7.08
N LEU A 76 -3.18 8.70 6.74
CA LEU A 76 -2.22 8.62 5.63
C LEU A 76 -2.57 7.52 4.62
N ASN A 77 -3.10 6.40 5.09
CA ASN A 77 -3.31 5.21 4.27
C ASN A 77 -4.78 5.12 3.83
N PHE A 78 -4.97 4.94 2.54
CA PHE A 78 -6.28 4.84 1.92
C PHE A 78 -6.36 3.58 1.07
N TRP A 79 -7.46 2.83 1.19
CA TRP A 79 -7.69 1.68 0.33
C TRP A 79 -8.09 2.14 -1.07
N TRP A 80 -7.37 1.63 -2.09
CA TRP A 80 -7.65 1.94 -3.49
C TRP A 80 -9.11 1.71 -3.86
N HIS A 81 -9.69 0.57 -3.46
CA HIS A 81 -11.07 0.22 -3.83
C HIS A 81 -12.12 1.10 -3.14
N GLU A 82 -11.84 1.61 -1.94
CA GLU A 82 -12.74 2.53 -1.23
C GLU A 82 -12.69 3.93 -1.87
N GLU A 83 -11.49 4.41 -2.24
CA GLU A 83 -11.36 5.72 -2.90
C GLU A 83 -11.91 5.70 -4.33
N MET A 84 -11.66 4.63 -5.09
CA MET A 84 -12.21 4.48 -6.44
C MET A 84 -13.74 4.40 -6.47
N ALA A 85 -14.38 3.88 -5.41
CA ALA A 85 -15.83 3.85 -5.31
C ALA A 85 -16.48 5.23 -5.10
N LYS A 86 -15.69 6.23 -4.69
CA LYS A 86 -16.16 7.62 -4.43
C LYS A 86 -16.06 8.52 -5.66
N VAL A 87 -15.41 8.07 -6.71
CA VAL A 87 -15.10 8.86 -7.90
C VAL A 87 -15.73 8.27 -9.16
N SER A 88 -15.86 9.10 -10.19
CA SER A 88 -16.37 8.70 -11.52
C SER A 88 -15.42 7.73 -12.22
N ASP A 89 -15.97 6.80 -13.00
CA ASP A 89 -15.23 5.95 -13.93
C ASP A 89 -14.82 6.69 -15.22
N VAL A 90 -15.39 7.88 -15.44
CA VAL A 90 -15.02 8.83 -16.49
C VAL A 90 -14.12 9.92 -15.92
N CYS A 91 -12.96 10.13 -16.55
CA CYS A 91 -12.00 11.20 -16.24
C CYS A 91 -11.46 11.77 -17.56
N ASP A 92 -11.67 13.08 -17.79
CA ASP A 92 -11.18 13.74 -19.01
C ASP A 92 -9.65 13.88 -18.99
N PRO A 93 -8.98 13.72 -20.15
CA PRO A 93 -7.54 13.84 -20.23
C PRO A 93 -7.09 15.29 -20.00
N VAL A 94 -5.97 15.45 -19.28
CA VAL A 94 -5.29 16.74 -19.13
C VAL A 94 -4.36 16.95 -20.33
N TRP A 95 -4.54 18.05 -21.05
CA TRP A 95 -3.62 18.45 -22.11
C TRP A 95 -2.31 18.97 -21.51
N VAL A 96 -1.19 18.44 -21.98
CA VAL A 96 0.16 18.82 -21.56
C VAL A 96 1.04 19.08 -22.78
N ASP A 97 2.11 19.87 -22.59
CA ASP A 97 3.11 20.13 -23.64
C ASP A 97 3.98 18.89 -23.90
N ALA A 98 4.61 18.81 -25.07
CA ALA A 98 5.49 17.73 -25.49
C ALA A 98 6.72 17.56 -24.58
N GLU A 99 7.16 18.63 -23.92
CA GLU A 99 8.30 18.61 -23.00
C GLU A 99 7.90 18.34 -21.53
N HIS A 100 6.62 18.09 -21.26
CA HIS A 100 6.14 17.81 -19.90
C HIS A 100 6.69 16.47 -19.38
N THR A 101 7.24 16.46 -18.15
CA THR A 101 7.76 15.25 -17.51
C THR A 101 6.66 14.21 -17.30
N LEU A 102 6.71 13.10 -18.03
CA LEU A 102 5.72 12.03 -17.92
C LEU A 102 5.97 11.13 -16.70
N PHE A 103 7.22 10.74 -16.45
CA PHE A 103 7.60 9.92 -15.30
C PHE A 103 9.09 10.10 -14.93
N THR A 104 9.42 9.79 -13.68
CA THR A 104 10.81 9.71 -13.18
C THR A 104 11.16 8.26 -12.86
N LEU A 105 12.19 7.71 -13.54
CA LEU A 105 12.71 6.38 -13.28
C LEU A 105 14.13 6.49 -12.70
N TYR A 106 14.30 6.05 -11.46
CA TYR A 106 15.61 6.04 -10.81
C TYR A 106 16.45 4.87 -11.29
N THR A 107 17.58 5.16 -11.95
CA THR A 107 18.58 4.16 -12.33
C THR A 107 19.76 4.23 -11.37
N ARG A 108 20.29 3.08 -10.97
CA ARG A 108 21.59 3.02 -10.28
C ARG A 108 22.69 2.84 -11.32
N TYR A 109 23.79 3.55 -11.14
CA TYR A 109 25.06 3.25 -11.82
C TYR A 109 25.93 2.47 -10.84
N ASP A 110 26.68 1.50 -11.36
CA ASP A 110 27.65 0.70 -10.59
C ASP A 110 28.89 1.52 -10.23
#